data_AF-A0AA88H181-F1
#
_entry.id   AF-A0AA88H181-F1
#
_cell.length_a   1.000
_cell.length_b   1.000
_cell.length_c   1.000
_cell.angle_alpha   90.00
_cell.angle_beta   90.00
_cell.angle_gamma   90.00
#
_symmetry.space_group_name_H-M   'P 1'
#
loop_
_entity.id
_entity.type
_entity.pdbx_description
1 polymer ?
#
loop_
_entity_poly.entity_id
_entity_poly.type
_entity_poly.pdbx_seq_one_letter_code
_entity_poly.pdbx_strand_id
1 'polypeptide(L)'
;MGQQHVSKYSISHEYVHIPDDIIYHILTFVPSQYIFTNQIMSVSRQWKRVCFRLNISVDLKLKPANHAKFKLMAKCRYLNNLTDLNLRSTDLHHFGLSILLNSNRVKNLKILNLAGNYNLGHEGIQLLCECPNIGNLSSLSLEGCYLEPKSLKLLSSSLMLPYLCELNLSGNLISLESAKILFNSPYLSKQLKRWILKSCTFSDEHFEVFLSSNVLKNYNNLTLLDFSINYLTDNTASNLLKESNKFWNLQEFNLARNMFTSVGENLIRNCETLNKVVVLKEKQSNNYSKLRSFFIDQ
;
A
#
# COMPACT_ATOMS: atom_id res chain seq x y z
N MET A 1 61.43 -53.95 -6.35
CA MET A 1 60.03 -53.92 -6.86
C MET A 1 59.24 -53.01 -5.94
N GLY A 2 58.76 -51.88 -6.46
CA GLY A 2 58.22 -50.79 -5.68
C GLY A 2 56.87 -51.12 -5.05
N GLN A 3 56.76 -50.89 -3.74
CA GLN A 3 55.47 -50.75 -3.07
C GLN A 3 55.10 -49.27 -3.07
N GLN A 4 54.20 -48.90 -3.99
CA GLN A 4 53.52 -47.62 -3.94
C GLN A 4 52.59 -47.62 -2.73
N HIS A 5 52.95 -46.85 -1.70
CA HIS A 5 52.02 -46.44 -0.67
C HIS A 5 50.94 -45.56 -1.32
N VAL A 6 49.79 -46.14 -1.62
CA VAL A 6 48.58 -45.39 -1.98
C VAL A 6 48.13 -44.67 -0.71
N SER A 7 48.47 -43.39 -0.61
CA SER A 7 47.90 -42.49 0.39
C SER A 7 46.39 -42.42 0.16
N LYS A 8 45.61 -43.04 1.06
CA LYS A 8 44.17 -42.77 1.17
C LYS A 8 44.02 -41.31 1.59
N TYR A 9 43.88 -40.41 0.62
CA TYR A 9 43.29 -39.10 0.86
C TYR A 9 41.81 -39.34 1.21
N SER A 10 41.54 -39.59 2.48
CA SER A 10 40.20 -39.44 3.03
C SER A 10 39.84 -37.96 2.94
N ILE A 11 39.17 -37.58 1.86
CA ILE A 11 38.51 -36.28 1.74
C ILE A 11 37.40 -36.28 2.79
N SER A 12 37.72 -35.77 3.99
CA SER A 12 36.71 -35.36 4.94
C SER A 12 35.85 -34.33 4.23
N HIS A 13 34.65 -34.73 3.81
CA HIS A 13 33.64 -33.79 3.38
C HIS A 13 33.22 -33.03 4.64
N GLU A 14 33.98 -31.99 4.99
CA GLU A 14 33.50 -30.98 5.93
C GLU A 14 32.23 -30.42 5.32
N TYR A 15 31.10 -30.91 5.81
CA TYR A 15 29.81 -30.30 5.53
C TYR A 15 29.91 -28.87 6.02
N VAL A 16 30.08 -27.93 5.07
CA VAL A 16 30.02 -26.50 5.36
C VAL A 16 28.60 -26.23 5.84
N HIS A 17 28.44 -26.19 7.16
CA HIS A 17 27.18 -25.87 7.80
C HIS A 17 26.92 -24.38 7.58
N ILE A 18 25.97 -24.05 6.70
CA ILE A 18 25.52 -22.67 6.51
C ILE A 18 24.54 -22.33 7.65
N PRO A 19 24.82 -21.34 8.51
CA PRO A 19 23.90 -20.90 9.55
C PRO A 19 22.54 -20.41 9.01
N ASP A 20 21.49 -20.55 9.83
CA ASP A 20 20.12 -20.20 9.45
C ASP A 20 19.93 -18.72 9.12
N ASP A 21 20.65 -17.84 9.80
CA ASP A 21 20.67 -16.39 9.59
C ASP A 21 21.28 -16.03 8.25
N ILE A 22 22.35 -16.72 7.83
CA ILE A 22 22.92 -16.55 6.48
C ILE A 22 21.89 -16.97 5.43
N ILE A 23 21.26 -18.14 5.59
CA ILE A 23 20.21 -18.61 4.68
C ILE A 23 19.03 -17.61 4.67
N TYR A 24 18.63 -17.11 5.83
CA TYR A 24 17.55 -16.13 5.94
C TYR A 24 17.88 -14.87 5.15
N HIS A 25 19.08 -14.30 5.34
CA HIS A 25 19.53 -13.12 4.61
C HIS A 25 19.61 -13.37 3.11
N ILE A 26 20.14 -14.52 2.67
CA ILE A 26 20.13 -14.89 1.24
C ILE A 26 18.70 -14.90 0.71
N LEU A 27 17.78 -15.56 1.41
CA LEU A 27 16.40 -15.70 0.97
C LEU A 27 15.61 -14.39 1.00
N THR A 28 16.03 -13.39 1.77
CA THR A 28 15.38 -12.06 1.73
C THR A 28 15.55 -11.34 0.40
N PHE A 29 16.58 -11.69 -0.39
CA PHE A 29 16.77 -11.17 -1.75
C PHE A 29 16.00 -11.96 -2.81
N VAL A 30 15.42 -13.11 -2.44
CA VAL A 30 14.72 -13.97 -3.39
C VAL A 30 13.23 -13.61 -3.42
N PRO A 31 12.66 -13.29 -4.59
CA PRO A 31 11.24 -12.99 -4.70
C PRO A 31 10.38 -14.13 -4.13
N SER A 32 9.37 -13.78 -3.32
CA SER A 32 8.55 -14.77 -2.60
C SER A 32 7.87 -15.81 -3.49
N GLN A 33 7.59 -15.48 -4.75
CA GLN A 33 7.09 -16.45 -5.73
C GLN A 33 8.03 -17.66 -5.90
N TYR A 34 9.35 -17.44 -5.87
CA TYR A 34 10.35 -18.50 -6.02
C TYR A 34 10.54 -19.31 -4.74
N ILE A 35 10.23 -18.73 -3.58
CA ILE A 35 10.21 -19.43 -2.30
C ILE A 35 9.16 -20.55 -2.33
N PHE A 36 8.00 -20.32 -2.96
CA PHE A 36 6.93 -21.32 -3.04
C PHE A 36 6.98 -22.23 -4.26
N THR A 37 7.58 -21.81 -5.37
CA THR A 37 7.88 -22.75 -6.45
C THR A 37 8.94 -23.69 -5.93
N ASN A 38 8.63 -24.98 -5.89
CA ASN A 38 9.33 -26.11 -5.27
C ASN A 38 10.88 -26.15 -5.31
N GLN A 39 11.55 -25.27 -6.02
CA GLN A 39 13.00 -25.13 -6.14
C GLN A 39 13.68 -24.82 -4.79
N ILE A 40 13.20 -23.85 -4.01
CA ILE A 40 13.90 -23.41 -2.79
C ILE A 40 13.59 -24.29 -1.58
N MET A 41 12.31 -24.61 -1.37
CA MET A 41 11.90 -25.48 -0.26
C MET A 41 12.36 -26.93 -0.40
N SER A 42 12.81 -27.35 -1.59
CA SER A 42 13.37 -28.69 -1.80
C SER A 42 14.88 -28.76 -1.62
N VAL A 43 15.60 -27.63 -1.55
CA VAL A 43 17.07 -27.59 -1.38
C VAL A 43 17.50 -28.41 -0.17
N SER A 44 16.89 -28.18 0.99
CA SER A 44 17.10 -29.00 2.19
C SER A 44 16.02 -28.77 3.24
N ARG A 45 15.97 -29.63 4.27
CA ARG A 45 15.10 -29.43 5.45
C ARG A 45 15.38 -28.09 6.15
N GLN A 46 16.65 -27.66 6.16
CA GLN A 46 17.06 -26.39 6.76
C GLN A 46 16.49 -25.21 5.98
N TRP A 47 16.70 -25.18 4.66
CA TRP A 47 16.15 -24.12 3.79
C TRP A 47 14.64 -24.04 3.90
N LYS A 48 13.95 -25.19 3.89
CA LYS A 48 12.51 -25.25 4.11
C LYS A 48 12.09 -24.64 5.45
N ARG A 49 12.80 -24.94 6.54
CA ARG A 49 12.53 -24.38 7.87
C ARG A 49 12.75 -22.87 7.91
N VAL A 50 13.82 -22.37 7.28
CA VAL A 50 14.10 -20.93 7.20
C VAL A 50 13.06 -20.21 6.35
N CYS A 51 12.57 -20.82 5.27
CA CYS A 51 11.49 -20.24 4.44
C CYS A 51 10.23 -19.90 5.26
N PHE A 52 9.90 -20.70 6.28
CA PHE A 52 8.76 -20.45 7.17
C PHE A 52 8.94 -19.25 8.11
N ARG A 53 10.13 -18.66 8.19
CA ARG A 53 10.43 -17.46 8.99
C ARG A 53 10.39 -16.17 8.18
N LEU A 54 10.35 -16.27 6.86
CA LEU A 54 10.41 -15.12 5.97
C LEU A 54 9.07 -14.38 5.95
N ASN A 55 9.16 -13.06 5.78
CA ASN A 55 8.02 -12.25 5.39
C ASN A 55 7.67 -12.56 3.93
N ILE A 56 6.39 -12.73 3.66
CA ILE A 56 5.92 -13.25 2.39
C ILE A 56 5.12 -12.17 1.68
N SER A 57 5.51 -11.93 0.42
CA SER A 57 4.75 -11.13 -0.52
C SER A 57 4.07 -12.00 -1.56
N VAL A 58 2.79 -11.76 -1.81
CA VAL A 58 2.03 -12.46 -2.85
C VAL A 58 1.47 -11.44 -3.83
N ASP A 59 1.97 -11.48 -5.07
CA ASP A 59 1.48 -10.66 -6.17
C ASP A 59 0.59 -11.48 -7.11
N LEU A 60 -0.71 -11.19 -7.08
CA LEU A 60 -1.71 -11.76 -7.97
C LEU A 60 -2.28 -10.75 -8.96
N LYS A 61 -1.68 -9.56 -9.08
CA LYS A 61 -2.25 -8.48 -9.90
C LYS A 61 -2.59 -8.95 -11.32
N LEU A 62 -3.69 -8.41 -11.85
CA LEU A 62 -4.14 -8.63 -13.23
C LEU A 62 -4.43 -10.11 -13.57
N LYS A 63 -4.52 -10.98 -12.56
CA LYS A 63 -4.90 -12.39 -12.73
C LYS A 63 -6.25 -12.61 -12.05
N PRO A 64 -7.28 -13.10 -12.78
CA PRO A 64 -8.56 -13.42 -12.18
C PRO A 64 -8.38 -14.31 -10.96
N ALA A 65 -8.85 -13.86 -9.80
CA ALA A 65 -8.75 -14.61 -8.57
C ALA A 65 -10.09 -15.24 -8.24
N ASN A 66 -10.26 -16.51 -8.62
CA ASN A 66 -11.48 -17.24 -8.30
C ASN A 66 -11.53 -17.66 -6.82
N HIS A 67 -12.73 -17.99 -6.33
CA HIS A 67 -12.95 -18.40 -4.93
C HIS A 67 -12.11 -19.62 -4.53
N ALA A 68 -11.83 -20.55 -5.46
CA ALA A 68 -11.01 -21.73 -5.17
C ALA A 68 -9.58 -21.34 -4.77
N LYS A 69 -9.00 -20.35 -5.44
CA LYS A 69 -7.68 -19.81 -5.12
C LYS A 69 -7.64 -19.21 -3.71
N PHE A 70 -8.65 -18.44 -3.32
CA PHE A 70 -8.72 -17.88 -1.97
C PHE A 70 -8.92 -18.94 -0.89
N LYS A 71 -9.71 -20.00 -1.16
CA LYS A 71 -9.83 -21.16 -0.26
C LYS A 71 -8.49 -21.86 -0.06
N LEU A 72 -7.72 -22.03 -1.14
CA LEU A 72 -6.37 -22.61 -1.06
C LEU A 72 -5.43 -21.71 -0.26
N MET A 73 -5.43 -20.39 -0.51
CA MET A 73 -4.62 -19.44 0.23
C MET A 73 -4.96 -19.43 1.73
N ALA A 74 -6.24 -19.39 2.10
CA ALA A 74 -6.69 -19.43 3.49
C ALA A 74 -6.18 -20.67 4.23
N LYS A 75 -6.10 -21.82 3.54
CA LYS A 75 -5.59 -23.09 4.09
C LYS A 75 -4.07 -23.23 3.99
N CYS A 76 -3.40 -22.43 3.18
CA CYS A 76 -1.97 -22.58 2.90
C CYS A 76 -1.12 -22.19 4.11
N ARG A 77 -0.56 -23.20 4.80
CA ARG A 77 0.30 -23.00 5.98
C ARG A 77 1.53 -22.13 5.72
N TYR A 78 1.97 -22.11 4.47
CA TYR A 78 3.11 -21.32 4.05
C TYR A 78 2.82 -19.82 4.13
N LEU A 79 1.56 -19.38 4.07
CA LEU A 79 1.18 -17.96 4.17
C LEU A 79 0.99 -17.46 5.61
N ASN A 80 1.59 -18.13 6.61
CA ASN A 80 1.51 -17.69 8.02
C ASN A 80 2.15 -16.31 8.27
N ASN A 81 3.16 -15.95 7.50
CA ASN A 81 3.87 -14.68 7.58
C ASN A 81 3.61 -13.83 6.34
N LEU A 82 2.40 -13.92 5.78
CA LEU A 82 1.97 -13.03 4.69
C LEU A 82 1.95 -11.60 5.22
N THR A 83 2.85 -10.78 4.68
CA THR A 83 2.98 -9.35 5.03
C THR A 83 2.50 -8.45 3.90
N ASP A 84 2.54 -8.92 2.66
CA ASP A 84 2.21 -8.11 1.49
C ASP A 84 1.31 -8.91 0.56
N LEU A 85 0.16 -8.35 0.22
CA LEU A 85 -0.81 -8.98 -0.67
C LEU A 85 -1.29 -7.99 -1.72
N ASN A 86 -0.93 -8.25 -2.98
CA ASN A 86 -1.38 -7.48 -4.11
C ASN A 86 -2.45 -8.24 -4.91
N LEU A 87 -3.69 -7.75 -4.81
CA LEU A 87 -4.87 -8.24 -5.53
C LEU A 87 -5.37 -7.18 -6.53
N ARG A 88 -4.48 -6.29 -7.03
CA ARG A 88 -4.89 -5.26 -7.98
C ARG A 88 -5.55 -5.88 -9.22
N SER A 89 -6.74 -5.40 -9.55
CA SER A 89 -7.47 -5.75 -10.78
C SER A 89 -7.55 -7.27 -10.99
N THR A 90 -7.98 -7.99 -9.95
CA THR A 90 -8.15 -9.45 -9.98
C THR A 90 -9.60 -9.90 -10.14
N ASP A 91 -10.48 -8.95 -10.44
CA ASP A 91 -11.95 -9.13 -10.44
C ASP A 91 -12.44 -9.71 -9.10
N LEU A 92 -11.87 -9.19 -8.00
CA LEU A 92 -12.17 -9.66 -6.65
C LEU A 92 -13.59 -9.27 -6.25
N HIS A 93 -14.42 -10.27 -5.97
CA HIS A 93 -15.70 -10.11 -5.30
C HIS A 93 -15.55 -10.19 -3.78
N HIS A 94 -16.47 -9.60 -3.02
CA HIS A 94 -16.44 -9.62 -1.54
C HIS A 94 -16.44 -11.04 -0.95
N PHE A 95 -17.00 -12.04 -1.64
CA PHE A 95 -16.94 -13.45 -1.22
C PHE A 95 -15.52 -14.01 -1.23
N GLY A 96 -14.70 -13.64 -2.22
CA GLY A 96 -13.29 -14.03 -2.26
C GLY A 96 -12.50 -13.37 -1.13
N LEU A 97 -12.78 -12.09 -0.87
CA LEU A 97 -12.16 -11.34 0.21
C LEU A 97 -12.55 -11.89 1.59
N SER A 98 -13.82 -12.24 1.81
CA SER A 98 -14.29 -12.76 3.10
C SER A 98 -13.57 -14.06 3.49
N ILE A 99 -13.30 -14.94 2.52
CA ILE A 99 -12.54 -16.18 2.74
C ILE A 99 -11.12 -15.87 3.24
N LEU A 100 -10.46 -14.85 2.70
CA LEU A 100 -9.14 -14.43 3.14
C LEU A 100 -9.18 -13.78 4.52
N LEU A 101 -10.09 -12.85 4.75
CA LEU A 101 -10.20 -12.08 6.01
C LEU A 101 -10.62 -12.95 7.20
N ASN A 102 -11.42 -13.99 6.96
CA ASN A 102 -11.77 -14.99 7.96
C ASN A 102 -10.65 -16.01 8.24
N SER A 103 -9.52 -15.93 7.55
CA SER A 103 -8.37 -16.80 7.77
C SER A 103 -7.33 -16.14 8.68
N ASN A 104 -6.63 -16.95 9.48
CA ASN A 104 -5.50 -16.47 10.29
C ASN A 104 -4.25 -16.10 9.46
N ARG A 105 -4.34 -16.11 8.12
CA ARG A 105 -3.22 -15.79 7.22
C ARG A 105 -2.98 -14.30 7.10
N VAL A 106 -4.00 -13.48 7.32
CA VAL A 106 -3.89 -12.01 7.18
C VAL A 106 -3.44 -11.31 8.47
N LYS A 107 -3.24 -12.05 9.57
CA LYS A 107 -2.87 -11.48 10.89
C LYS A 107 -1.60 -10.64 10.89
N ASN A 108 -0.66 -10.97 10.00
CA ASN A 108 0.64 -10.31 9.87
C ASN A 108 0.67 -9.34 8.67
N LEU A 109 -0.46 -9.15 7.99
CA LEU A 109 -0.54 -8.37 6.77
C LEU A 109 -0.27 -6.89 7.07
N LYS A 110 0.71 -6.32 6.37
CA LYS A 110 1.14 -4.93 6.48
C LYS A 110 0.75 -4.12 5.25
N ILE A 111 0.73 -4.74 4.06
CA ILE A 111 0.40 -4.09 2.80
C ILE A 111 -0.71 -4.88 2.11
N LEU A 112 -1.81 -4.18 1.80
CA LEU A 112 -2.94 -4.73 1.06
C LEU A 112 -3.31 -3.81 -0.10
N ASN A 113 -3.15 -4.30 -1.32
CA ASN A 113 -3.54 -3.59 -2.53
C ASN A 113 -4.77 -4.27 -3.14
N LEU A 114 -5.91 -3.59 -3.08
CA LEU A 114 -7.20 -4.02 -3.65
C LEU A 114 -7.59 -3.18 -4.86
N ALA A 115 -6.69 -2.35 -5.39
CA ALA A 115 -7.01 -1.39 -6.42
C ALA A 115 -7.65 -2.03 -7.66
N GLY A 116 -8.61 -1.35 -8.28
CA GLY A 116 -9.25 -1.77 -9.52
C GLY A 116 -10.12 -3.02 -9.39
N ASN A 117 -10.54 -3.39 -8.17
CA ASN A 117 -11.58 -4.41 -7.96
C ASN A 117 -12.94 -3.71 -7.76
N TYR A 118 -13.57 -3.34 -8.87
CA TYR A 118 -14.88 -2.66 -8.88
C TYR A 118 -16.02 -3.51 -8.28
N ASN A 119 -15.90 -4.84 -8.40
CA ASN A 119 -16.85 -5.81 -7.85
C ASN A 119 -16.71 -6.06 -6.34
N LEU A 120 -15.82 -5.31 -5.66
CA LEU A 120 -15.68 -5.42 -4.21
C LEU A 120 -16.92 -4.92 -3.48
N GLY A 121 -17.54 -3.86 -4.00
CA GLY A 121 -18.78 -3.29 -3.48
C GLY A 121 -18.67 -2.78 -2.04
N HIS A 122 -19.83 -2.40 -1.49
CA HIS A 122 -19.94 -1.98 -0.10
C HIS A 122 -19.59 -3.10 0.88
N GLU A 123 -20.03 -4.32 0.58
CA GLU A 123 -19.87 -5.52 1.40
C GLU A 123 -18.39 -5.83 1.62
N GLY A 124 -17.55 -5.66 0.59
CA GLY A 124 -16.11 -5.86 0.73
C GLY A 124 -15.45 -4.83 1.63
N ILE A 125 -15.90 -3.57 1.59
CA ILE A 125 -15.41 -2.51 2.49
C ILE A 125 -15.87 -2.73 3.92
N GLN A 126 -17.11 -3.17 4.10
CA GLN A 126 -17.64 -3.55 5.41
C GLN A 126 -16.79 -4.66 6.03
N LEU A 127 -16.48 -5.73 5.27
CA LEU A 127 -15.62 -6.81 5.73
C LEU A 127 -14.24 -6.32 6.18
N LEU A 128 -13.62 -5.38 5.45
CA LEU A 128 -12.35 -4.77 5.89
C LEU A 128 -12.51 -3.99 7.19
N CYS A 129 -13.58 -3.19 7.31
CA CYS A 129 -13.82 -2.34 8.45
C CYS A 129 -14.25 -3.10 9.72
N GLU A 130 -14.62 -4.37 9.59
CA GLU A 130 -15.05 -5.27 10.67
C GLU A 130 -14.05 -6.40 10.95
N CYS A 131 -12.94 -6.49 10.22
CA CYS A 131 -11.96 -7.58 10.36
C CYS A 131 -10.88 -7.24 11.41
N PRO A 132 -10.88 -7.85 12.61
CA PRO A 132 -9.84 -7.60 13.62
C PRO A 132 -8.47 -8.16 13.20
N ASN A 133 -8.44 -9.14 12.28
CA ASN A 133 -7.21 -9.80 11.87
C ASN A 133 -6.32 -8.92 10.97
N ILE A 134 -6.80 -7.78 10.45
CA ILE A 134 -5.96 -6.87 9.65
C ILE A 134 -5.41 -5.70 10.47
N GLY A 135 -5.42 -5.79 11.80
CA GLY A 135 -4.97 -4.73 12.69
C GLY A 135 -3.56 -4.22 12.43
N ASN A 136 -2.66 -5.06 11.90
CA ASN A 136 -1.26 -4.71 11.60
C ASN A 136 -1.07 -4.00 10.25
N LEU A 137 -2.16 -3.69 9.54
CA LEU A 137 -2.09 -3.09 8.21
C LEU A 137 -1.51 -1.67 8.30
N SER A 138 -0.46 -1.44 7.53
CA SER A 138 0.27 -0.16 7.44
C SER A 138 0.03 0.55 6.11
N SER A 139 -0.38 -0.17 5.06
CA SER A 139 -0.66 0.40 3.74
C SER A 139 -1.90 -0.26 3.13
N LEU A 140 -2.89 0.55 2.75
CA LEU A 140 -4.13 0.11 2.11
C LEU A 140 -4.37 0.91 0.83
N SER A 141 -4.50 0.21 -0.30
CA SER A 141 -4.97 0.81 -1.55
C SER A 141 -6.35 0.28 -1.91
N LEU A 142 -7.30 1.21 -2.02
CA LEU A 142 -8.66 1.04 -2.52
C LEU A 142 -8.87 1.86 -3.81
N GLU A 143 -7.80 2.09 -4.56
CA GLU A 143 -7.85 2.91 -5.78
C GLU A 143 -8.83 2.29 -6.79
N GLY A 144 -9.78 3.05 -7.31
CA GLY A 144 -10.72 2.58 -8.33
C GLY A 144 -11.55 1.36 -7.89
N CYS A 145 -11.93 1.32 -6.61
CA CYS A 145 -12.80 0.26 -6.04
C CYS A 145 -14.29 0.64 -6.04
N TYR A 146 -14.67 1.77 -6.65
CA TYR A 146 -16.04 2.27 -6.72
C TYR A 146 -16.68 2.44 -5.33
N LEU A 147 -15.98 3.15 -4.44
CA LEU A 147 -16.43 3.35 -3.06
C LEU A 147 -17.70 4.22 -2.99
N GLU A 148 -18.81 3.60 -2.65
CA GLU A 148 -20.07 4.32 -2.37
C GLU A 148 -19.98 5.19 -1.10
N PRO A 149 -20.82 6.23 -0.95
CA PRO A 149 -20.82 7.10 0.25
C PRO A 149 -20.94 6.34 1.58
N LYS A 150 -21.77 5.28 1.64
CA LYS A 150 -21.89 4.44 2.84
C LYS A 150 -20.60 3.68 3.16
N SER A 151 -19.81 3.32 2.16
CA SER A 151 -18.51 2.65 2.32
C SER A 151 -17.44 3.63 2.85
N LEU A 152 -17.44 4.87 2.35
CA LEU A 152 -16.57 5.93 2.89
C LEU A 152 -16.92 6.28 4.34
N LYS A 153 -18.22 6.28 4.69
CA LYS A 153 -18.66 6.44 6.08
C LYS A 153 -18.11 5.33 6.98
N LEU A 154 -18.22 4.07 6.56
CA LEU A 154 -17.67 2.93 7.30
C LEU A 154 -16.16 3.04 7.49
N LEU A 155 -15.42 3.33 6.41
CA LEU A 155 -13.97 3.51 6.47
C LEU A 155 -13.58 4.64 7.43
N SER A 156 -14.33 5.75 7.39
CA SER A 156 -14.14 6.92 8.26
C SER A 156 -14.52 6.66 9.72
N SER A 157 -15.19 5.55 10.04
CA SER A 157 -15.54 5.18 11.42
C SER A 157 -14.84 3.91 11.91
N SER A 158 -14.00 3.28 11.08
CA SER A 158 -13.39 1.99 11.43
C SER A 158 -12.23 2.16 12.41
N LEU A 159 -12.25 1.33 13.46
CA LEU A 159 -11.18 1.21 14.45
C LEU A 159 -10.20 0.06 14.12
N MET A 160 -10.42 -0.66 13.00
CA MET A 160 -9.68 -1.88 12.68
C MET A 160 -8.30 -1.62 12.05
N LEU A 161 -7.99 -0.37 11.68
CA LEU A 161 -6.76 0.01 11.00
C LEU A 161 -5.90 0.98 11.83
N PRO A 162 -5.58 0.68 13.11
CA PRO A 162 -4.94 1.64 14.02
C PRO A 162 -3.50 2.01 13.60
N TYR A 163 -2.81 1.14 12.85
CA TYR A 163 -1.41 1.34 12.41
C TYR A 163 -1.27 1.81 10.96
N LEU A 164 -2.36 2.22 10.32
CA LEU A 164 -2.35 2.62 8.91
C LEU A 164 -1.49 3.87 8.69
N CYS A 165 -0.45 3.73 7.87
CA CYS A 165 0.49 4.80 7.52
C CYS A 165 0.25 5.33 6.11
N GLU A 166 -0.29 4.52 5.19
CA GLU A 166 -0.66 4.91 3.84
C GLU A 166 -2.09 4.50 3.50
N LEU A 167 -2.88 5.46 3.02
CA LEU A 167 -4.22 5.24 2.50
C LEU A 167 -4.33 5.84 1.10
N ASN A 168 -4.63 4.98 0.12
CA ASN A 168 -4.87 5.40 -1.26
C ASN A 168 -6.34 5.16 -1.63
N LEU A 169 -7.08 6.25 -1.85
CA LEU A 169 -8.48 6.25 -2.28
C LEU A 169 -8.66 6.76 -3.71
N SER A 170 -7.57 6.82 -4.49
CA SER A 170 -7.56 7.44 -5.82
C SER A 170 -8.59 6.84 -6.77
N GLY A 171 -9.14 7.63 -7.70
CA GLY A 171 -10.07 7.11 -8.70
C GLY A 171 -11.43 6.67 -8.14
N ASN A 172 -11.81 7.11 -6.94
CA ASN A 172 -13.15 6.92 -6.38
C ASN A 172 -13.91 8.24 -6.40
N LEU A 173 -15.21 8.19 -6.68
CA LEU A 173 -16.07 9.38 -6.66
C LEU A 173 -16.40 9.77 -5.22
N ILE A 174 -15.74 10.81 -4.70
CA ILE A 174 -15.98 11.31 -3.34
C ILE A 174 -16.91 12.51 -3.45
N SER A 175 -18.18 12.32 -3.06
CA SER A 175 -19.14 13.43 -2.98
C SER A 175 -18.79 14.41 -1.86
N LEU A 176 -19.33 15.63 -1.91
CA LEU A 176 -19.11 16.66 -0.89
C LEU A 176 -19.50 16.18 0.52
N GLU A 177 -20.61 15.47 0.65
CA GLU A 177 -21.04 14.87 1.93
C GLU A 177 -20.07 13.80 2.42
N SER A 178 -19.54 12.98 1.51
CA SER A 178 -18.54 11.98 1.87
C SER A 178 -17.22 12.62 2.29
N ALA A 179 -16.81 13.71 1.64
CA ALA A 179 -15.63 14.50 2.01
C ALA A 179 -15.77 15.12 3.41
N LYS A 180 -16.96 15.66 3.74
CA LYS A 180 -17.24 16.16 5.10
C LYS A 180 -17.06 15.07 6.16
N ILE A 181 -17.57 13.87 5.91
CA ILE A 181 -17.43 12.72 6.82
C ILE A 181 -15.95 12.31 6.94
N LEU A 182 -15.27 12.20 5.79
CA LEU A 182 -13.90 11.72 5.70
C LEU A 182 -12.92 12.66 6.41
N PHE A 183 -13.03 13.97 6.20
CA PHE A 183 -12.11 14.96 6.77
C PHE A 183 -12.41 15.29 8.24
N ASN A 184 -13.64 15.07 8.70
CA ASN A 184 -13.98 15.24 10.12
C ASN A 184 -13.92 13.94 10.93
N SER A 185 -13.50 12.83 10.32
CA SER A 185 -13.27 11.58 11.04
C SER A 185 -12.23 11.78 12.15
N PRO A 186 -12.50 11.34 13.38
CA PRO A 186 -11.48 11.19 14.41
C PRO A 186 -10.82 9.80 14.40
N TYR A 187 -11.31 8.87 13.56
CA TYR A 187 -11.04 7.43 13.67
C TYR A 187 -10.01 6.90 12.68
N LEU A 188 -9.69 7.61 11.59
CA LEU A 188 -8.53 7.20 10.77
C LEU A 188 -7.27 7.14 11.63
N SER A 189 -6.29 6.34 11.22
CA SER A 189 -5.08 6.14 12.01
C SER A 189 -4.34 7.46 12.27
N LYS A 190 -3.96 7.67 13.53
CA LYS A 190 -3.05 8.75 13.93
C LYS A 190 -1.64 8.57 13.38
N GLN A 191 -1.30 7.40 12.82
CA GLN A 191 -0.02 7.11 12.19
C GLN A 191 0.00 7.42 10.69
N LEU A 192 -1.09 7.94 10.13
CA LEU A 192 -1.20 8.22 8.70
C LEU A 192 -0.14 9.23 8.27
N LYS A 193 0.74 8.80 7.37
CA LYS A 193 1.84 9.58 6.79
C LYS A 193 1.55 9.99 5.35
N ARG A 194 0.83 9.14 4.61
CA ARG A 194 0.61 9.30 3.17
C ARG A 194 -0.88 9.13 2.87
N TRP A 195 -1.50 10.17 2.34
CA TRP A 195 -2.90 10.13 1.93
C TRP A 195 -3.06 10.53 0.48
N ILE A 196 -3.51 9.59 -0.34
CA ILE A 196 -3.61 9.73 -1.79
C ILE A 196 -5.08 9.80 -2.19
N LEU A 197 -5.49 10.98 -2.68
CA LEU A 197 -6.84 11.39 -3.08
C LEU A 197 -6.87 11.85 -4.56
N LYS A 198 -6.02 11.21 -5.38
CA LYS A 198 -5.86 11.54 -6.79
C LYS A 198 -7.09 11.13 -7.60
N SER A 199 -7.57 11.97 -8.52
CA SER A 199 -8.71 11.59 -9.37
C SER A 199 -9.97 11.21 -8.59
N CYS A 200 -10.28 11.98 -7.55
CA CYS A 200 -11.44 11.76 -6.69
C CYS A 200 -12.51 12.85 -6.83
N THR A 201 -12.48 13.58 -7.95
CA THR A 201 -13.44 14.63 -8.31
C THR A 201 -13.50 15.81 -7.33
N PHE A 202 -12.43 16.08 -6.59
CA PHE A 202 -12.38 17.20 -5.65
C PHE A 202 -12.46 18.55 -6.39
N SER A 203 -13.49 19.34 -6.09
CA SER A 203 -13.62 20.75 -6.49
C SER A 203 -13.14 21.68 -5.36
N ASP A 204 -13.13 22.98 -5.63
CA ASP A 204 -12.80 24.00 -4.63
C ASP A 204 -13.68 23.91 -3.37
N GLU A 205 -14.98 23.61 -3.51
CA GLU A 205 -15.89 23.41 -2.37
C GLU A 205 -15.46 22.25 -1.47
N HIS A 206 -15.00 21.15 -2.06
CA HIS A 206 -14.49 20.03 -1.29
C HIS A 206 -13.19 20.41 -0.55
N PHE A 207 -12.37 21.24 -1.19
CA PHE A 207 -11.13 21.72 -0.60
C PHE A 207 -11.38 22.72 0.55
N GLU A 208 -12.43 23.54 0.46
CA GLU A 208 -12.88 24.39 1.56
C GLU A 208 -13.34 23.57 2.78
N VAL A 209 -14.04 22.45 2.55
CA VAL A 209 -14.35 21.48 3.62
C VAL A 209 -13.07 20.90 4.23
N PHE A 210 -12.08 20.55 3.40
CA PHE A 210 -10.77 20.08 3.89
C PHE A 210 -10.08 21.12 4.79
N LEU A 211 -9.99 22.38 4.35
CA LEU A 211 -9.33 23.46 5.09
C LEU A 211 -10.04 23.87 6.39
N SER A 212 -11.37 23.79 6.41
CA SER A 212 -12.20 24.13 7.58
C SER A 212 -12.27 22.99 8.61
N SER A 213 -12.01 21.75 8.19
CA SER A 213 -11.96 20.59 9.08
C SER A 213 -10.74 20.59 10.01
N ASN A 214 -10.78 19.73 11.04
CA ASN A 214 -9.63 19.48 11.91
C ASN A 214 -8.66 18.42 11.35
N VAL A 215 -8.79 18.01 10.08
CA VAL A 215 -8.03 16.89 9.49
C VAL A 215 -6.51 17.04 9.65
N LEU A 216 -5.95 18.22 9.32
CA LEU A 216 -4.51 18.47 9.41
C LEU A 216 -4.01 18.56 10.87
N LYS A 217 -4.88 18.93 11.81
CA LYS A 217 -4.57 18.89 13.25
C LYS A 217 -4.65 17.47 13.81
N ASN A 218 -5.66 16.71 13.37
CA ASN A 218 -5.92 15.35 13.80
C ASN A 218 -4.85 14.37 13.31
N TYR A 219 -4.27 14.61 12.14
CA TYR A 219 -3.30 13.75 11.47
C TYR A 219 -1.96 14.49 11.27
N ASN A 220 -1.37 14.93 12.38
CA ASN A 220 -0.11 15.66 12.42
C ASN A 220 1.13 14.85 11.98
N ASN A 221 0.99 13.55 11.72
CA ASN A 221 2.04 12.70 11.14
C ASN A 221 2.00 12.69 9.60
N LEU A 222 1.02 13.35 8.99
CA LEU A 222 0.89 13.41 7.55
C LEU A 222 2.09 14.16 6.96
N THR A 223 2.76 13.52 6.01
CA THR A 223 3.96 14.03 5.31
C THR A 223 3.75 14.10 3.81
N LEU A 224 2.86 13.26 3.25
CA LEU A 224 2.44 13.33 1.86
C LEU A 224 0.93 13.42 1.76
N LEU A 225 0.47 14.40 1.00
CA LEU A 225 -0.92 14.56 0.62
C LEU A 225 -1.00 14.72 -0.91
N ASP A 226 -1.83 13.92 -1.57
CA ASP A 226 -1.96 13.95 -3.03
C ASP A 226 -3.40 14.24 -3.45
N PHE A 227 -3.63 15.44 -3.99
CA PHE A 227 -4.88 15.90 -4.60
C PHE A 227 -4.70 16.08 -6.13
N SER A 228 -3.73 15.40 -6.75
CA SER A 228 -3.51 15.51 -8.19
C SER A 228 -4.67 14.97 -9.01
N ILE A 229 -4.79 15.43 -10.26
CA ILE A 229 -5.86 15.02 -11.18
C ILE A 229 -7.25 15.26 -10.54
N ASN A 230 -7.50 16.45 -10.01
CA ASN A 230 -8.82 16.83 -9.52
C ASN A 230 -9.27 18.11 -10.26
N TYR A 231 -10.34 18.74 -9.77
CA TYR A 231 -10.95 19.91 -10.38
C TYR A 231 -10.70 21.18 -9.53
N LEU A 232 -9.52 21.29 -8.89
CA LEU A 232 -9.14 22.46 -8.11
C LEU A 232 -8.73 23.62 -9.03
N THR A 233 -9.13 24.83 -8.70
CA THR A 233 -8.87 26.04 -9.49
C THR A 233 -8.08 27.08 -8.70
N ASP A 234 -7.86 28.26 -9.28
CA ASP A 234 -7.20 29.40 -8.64
C ASP A 234 -7.92 29.87 -7.35
N ASN A 235 -9.20 29.53 -7.15
CA ASN A 235 -9.88 29.75 -5.87
C ASN A 235 -9.24 28.91 -4.75
N THR A 236 -8.93 27.63 -5.01
CA THR A 236 -8.16 26.79 -4.08
C THR A 236 -6.78 27.39 -3.83
N ALA A 237 -6.08 27.90 -4.85
CA ALA A 237 -4.78 28.55 -4.67
C ALA A 237 -4.87 29.74 -3.69
N SER A 238 -5.92 30.55 -3.82
CA SER A 238 -6.17 31.70 -2.95
C SER A 238 -6.49 31.28 -1.51
N ASN A 239 -7.28 30.22 -1.34
CA ASN A 239 -7.62 29.68 -0.02
C ASN A 239 -6.40 29.02 0.67
N LEU A 240 -5.53 28.35 -0.10
CA LEU A 240 -4.28 27.79 0.39
C LEU A 240 -3.36 28.85 1.00
N LEU A 241 -3.27 30.04 0.40
CA LEU A 241 -2.43 31.12 0.94
C LEU A 241 -2.87 31.56 2.33
N LYS A 242 -4.18 31.71 2.54
CA LYS A 242 -4.77 32.12 3.83
C LYS A 242 -4.48 31.12 4.94
N GLU A 243 -4.39 29.84 4.59
CA GLU A 243 -4.31 28.71 5.52
C GLU A 243 -2.98 27.95 5.40
N SER A 244 -1.97 28.58 4.80
CA SER A 244 -0.73 27.92 4.40
C SER A 244 0.08 27.36 5.57
N ASN A 245 -0.05 27.98 6.74
CA ASN A 245 0.55 27.52 7.99
C ASN A 245 0.01 26.18 8.48
N LYS A 246 -1.17 25.72 8.05
CA LYS A 246 -1.74 24.42 8.44
C LYS A 246 -0.98 23.23 7.86
N PHE A 247 -0.16 23.44 6.83
CA PHE A 247 0.57 22.39 6.11
C PHE A 247 2.02 22.20 6.59
N TRP A 248 2.37 22.72 7.78
CA TRP A 248 3.74 22.78 8.31
C TRP A 248 4.47 21.43 8.39
N ASN A 249 3.76 20.30 8.50
CA ASN A 249 4.37 18.96 8.60
C ASN A 249 4.52 18.25 7.24
N LEU A 250 3.93 18.79 6.17
CA LEU A 250 3.99 18.16 4.86
C LEU A 250 5.38 18.30 4.24
N GLN A 251 5.87 17.18 3.71
CA GLN A 251 7.07 17.11 2.87
C GLN A 251 6.71 17.15 1.38
N GLU A 252 5.53 16.63 1.02
CA GLU A 252 5.02 16.67 -0.34
C GLU A 252 3.51 16.93 -0.34
N PHE A 253 3.07 17.96 -1.07
CA PHE A 253 1.67 18.23 -1.33
C PHE A 253 1.43 18.29 -2.84
N ASN A 254 0.96 17.18 -3.41
CA ASN A 254 0.80 17.06 -4.84
C ASN A 254 -0.55 17.65 -5.30
N LEU A 255 -0.47 18.70 -6.09
CA LEU A 255 -1.59 19.42 -6.71
C LEU A 255 -1.52 19.37 -8.25
N ALA A 256 -0.66 18.51 -8.81
CA ALA A 256 -0.45 18.42 -10.25
C ALA A 256 -1.74 18.07 -10.99
N ARG A 257 -1.86 18.54 -12.24
CA ARG A 257 -2.98 18.21 -13.14
C ARG A 257 -4.36 18.56 -12.57
N ASN A 258 -4.42 19.67 -11.84
CA ASN A 258 -5.68 20.36 -11.53
C ASN A 258 -5.93 21.47 -12.58
N MET A 259 -6.96 22.28 -12.37
CA MET A 259 -7.38 23.35 -13.28
C MET A 259 -6.83 24.72 -12.85
N PHE A 260 -5.60 24.77 -12.33
CA PHE A 260 -4.92 26.02 -12.02
C PHE A 260 -4.51 26.73 -13.32
N THR A 261 -4.73 28.03 -13.38
CA THR A 261 -4.13 28.88 -14.42
C THR A 261 -2.71 29.27 -14.00
N SER A 262 -2.00 29.98 -14.87
CA SER A 262 -0.69 30.57 -14.52
C SER A 262 -0.76 31.48 -13.29
N VAL A 263 -1.91 32.12 -13.04
CA VAL A 263 -2.11 33.00 -11.88
C VAL A 263 -2.12 32.17 -10.59
N GLY A 264 -2.96 31.14 -10.50
CA GLY A 264 -3.00 30.24 -9.35
C GLY A 264 -1.69 29.51 -9.09
N GLU A 265 -1.01 29.04 -10.15
CA GLU A 265 0.31 28.42 -9.99
C GLU A 265 1.34 29.40 -9.42
N ASN A 266 1.36 30.64 -9.90
CA ASN A 266 2.29 31.66 -9.41
C ASN A 266 1.99 32.07 -7.96
N LEU A 267 0.71 32.14 -7.58
CA LEU A 267 0.30 32.37 -6.19
C LEU A 267 0.90 31.31 -5.25
N ILE A 268 0.76 30.03 -5.62
CA ILE A 268 1.30 28.92 -4.82
C ILE A 268 2.84 28.94 -4.80
N ARG A 269 3.50 29.19 -5.93
CA ARG A 269 4.99 29.22 -6.01
C ARG A 269 5.61 30.39 -5.24
N ASN A 270 4.91 31.51 -5.14
CA ASN A 270 5.39 32.69 -4.41
C ASN A 270 5.09 32.63 -2.91
N CYS A 271 4.35 31.61 -2.45
CA CYS A 271 4.09 31.38 -1.05
C CYS A 271 5.29 30.71 -0.36
N GLU A 272 5.93 31.40 0.58
CA GLU A 272 7.14 30.91 1.26
C GLU A 272 6.97 29.56 1.99
N THR A 273 5.77 29.30 2.51
CA THR A 273 5.44 28.07 3.24
C THR A 273 5.11 26.90 2.32
N LEU A 274 4.54 27.16 1.14
CA LEU A 274 4.06 26.11 0.22
C LEU A 274 5.05 25.80 -0.91
N ASN A 275 5.90 26.74 -1.30
CA ASN A 275 6.73 26.62 -2.51
C ASN A 275 7.71 25.43 -2.52
N LYS A 276 8.14 24.96 -1.35
CA LYS A 276 9.05 23.81 -1.20
C LYS A 276 8.33 22.46 -1.14
N VAL A 277 7.04 22.49 -0.77
CA VAL A 277 6.26 21.29 -0.47
C VAL A 277 5.30 20.96 -1.62
N VAL A 278 4.77 21.98 -2.30
CA VAL A 278 3.75 21.80 -3.33
C VAL A 278 4.34 21.37 -4.67
N VAL A 279 3.78 20.31 -5.23
CA VAL A 279 4.11 19.81 -6.57
C VAL A 279 2.96 20.16 -7.51
N LEU A 280 3.19 21.09 -8.45
CA LEU A 280 2.18 21.56 -9.43
C LEU A 280 2.28 20.90 -10.81
N LYS A 281 3.43 20.29 -11.11
CA LYS A 281 3.65 19.51 -12.34
C LYS A 281 4.03 18.12 -11.92
N GLU A 282 3.55 17.11 -12.64
CA GLU A 282 4.00 15.74 -12.38
C GLU A 282 5.53 15.73 -12.43
N LYS A 283 6.17 15.34 -11.32
CA LYS A 283 7.52 14.80 -11.42
C LYS A 283 7.37 13.67 -12.44
N GLN A 284 8.08 13.72 -13.58
CA GLN A 284 8.11 12.60 -14.52
C GLN A 284 8.22 11.34 -13.69
N SER A 285 7.25 10.44 -13.83
CA SER A 285 7.07 9.32 -12.94
C SER A 285 8.29 8.41 -13.01
N ASN A 286 9.30 8.69 -12.19
CA ASN A 286 10.44 7.82 -12.01
C ASN A 286 10.07 6.57 -11.20
N ASN A 287 8.80 6.41 -10.81
CA ASN A 287 8.34 5.34 -9.94
C ASN A 287 7.66 4.16 -10.67
N TYR A 288 7.57 4.18 -12.01
CA TYR A 288 7.45 2.95 -12.79
C TYR A 288 8.76 2.57 -13.49
N SER A 289 9.69 3.51 -13.72
CA SER A 289 10.99 3.26 -14.36
C SER A 289 12.10 2.86 -13.39
N LYS A 290 12.13 3.30 -12.12
CA LYS A 290 13.12 2.82 -11.14
C LYS A 290 12.90 1.38 -10.68
N LEU A 291 11.67 0.86 -10.77
CA LEU A 291 11.37 -0.57 -10.60
C LEU A 291 11.47 -1.36 -11.90
N ARG A 292 11.49 -0.73 -13.09
CA ARG A 292 11.70 -1.42 -14.38
C ARG A 292 13.17 -1.49 -14.80
N SER A 293 13.96 -0.43 -14.58
CA SER A 293 15.39 -0.40 -14.93
C SER A 293 16.24 -1.36 -14.08
N PHE A 294 15.74 -1.81 -12.93
CA PHE A 294 16.38 -2.89 -12.17
C PHE A 294 16.05 -4.30 -12.71
N PHE A 295 15.04 -4.45 -13.58
CA PHE A 295 14.54 -5.75 -14.07
C PHE A 295 14.49 -5.87 -15.60
N ILE A 296 15.00 -4.90 -16.36
CA ILE A 296 15.07 -4.95 -17.83
C ILE A 296 16.53 -5.07 -18.30
N ASP A 297 17.53 -4.73 -17.48
CA ASP A 297 18.95 -4.87 -17.83
C ASP A 297 19.64 -6.08 -17.14
N GLN A 298 18.90 -7.16 -16.86
CA GLN A 298 19.45 -8.51 -16.58
C GLN A 298 18.67 -9.59 -17.33
#